data_AF-A0A1S4CU63-F1
#
_entry.id   AF-A0A1S4CU63-F1
#
_cell.length_a   1.000
_cell.length_b   1.000
_cell.length_c   1.000
_cell.angle_alpha   90.00
_cell.angle_beta   90.00
_cell.angle_gamma   90.00
#
_symmetry.space_group_name_H-M   'P 1'
#
loop_
_entity.id
_entity.type
_entity.pdbx_description
1 polymer ?
#
loop_
_entity_poly.entity_id
_entity_poly.type
_entity_poly.pdbx_seq_one_letter_code
_entity_poly.pdbx_strand_id
1 'polypeptide(L)'
;MEVKTSSYSCTMIYNRENPRPGVIINNPYGHDVYKGVPKDYVLEDVNANNFYHVILGNKSAVVGGSGKVVNSGPNDHIFIYYPDHGGPGVVSMPSGEDVYVNNLVDVLKKKHASGTYDRLVFYLEACASGSMFDGLLPEGLDIYVMTASEPNEDSWATYCGEGTPDDPCLVECPPPEFQGVCLGDLYSVAWMEDRTAANITFGGYGSHVTEYGDIVVSFDRLSTYMGEASTNHSHAFVNAMSFSTSSKSVDQRTAELFYLFTKHQNAPEGSDEKFKAHARLTKAISQRL
;
A
#
# COMPACT_ATOMS: atom_id res chain seq x y z
N MET A 1 12.60 14.96 4.91
CA MET A 1 11.57 15.70 4.13
C MET A 1 10.57 14.68 3.63
N GLU A 2 9.27 14.96 3.72
CA GLU A 2 8.21 14.01 3.32
C GLU A 2 7.49 14.53 2.06
N VAL A 3 7.47 13.70 1.01
CA VAL A 3 6.68 13.92 -0.20
C VAL A 3 5.54 12.91 -0.21
N LYS A 4 4.29 13.39 -0.25
CA LYS A 4 3.11 12.51 -0.27
C LYS A 4 2.39 12.61 -1.60
N THR A 5 2.38 11.51 -2.34
CA THR A 5 1.48 11.28 -3.46
C THR A 5 0.20 10.64 -2.91
N SER A 6 -0.97 11.11 -3.35
CA SER A 6 -2.22 10.46 -2.99
C SER A 6 -3.26 10.67 -4.08
N SER A 7 -3.43 9.65 -4.90
CA SER A 7 -4.39 9.63 -6.00
C SER A 7 -5.82 9.47 -5.51
N TYR A 8 -6.01 8.51 -4.60
CA TYR A 8 -7.33 8.09 -4.17
C TYR A 8 -7.86 8.90 -3.00
N SER A 9 -7.02 9.63 -2.27
CA SER A 9 -7.51 10.32 -1.09
C SER A 9 -8.53 11.42 -1.42
N CYS A 10 -8.38 12.17 -2.51
CA CYS A 10 -9.42 13.14 -2.90
C CYS A 10 -10.74 12.47 -3.36
N THR A 11 -10.67 11.32 -4.04
CA THR A 11 -11.86 10.63 -4.58
C THR A 11 -12.55 9.75 -3.54
N MET A 12 -11.80 9.11 -2.63
CA MET A 12 -12.33 8.30 -1.52
C MET A 12 -12.98 9.18 -0.45
N ILE A 13 -12.44 10.35 -0.17
CA ILE A 13 -12.87 11.17 0.98
C ILE A 13 -14.20 11.84 0.78
N TYR A 14 -14.47 12.24 -0.45
CA TYR A 14 -15.76 12.79 -0.85
C TYR A 14 -16.53 11.81 -1.73
N ASN A 15 -16.16 10.52 -1.70
CA ASN A 15 -16.95 9.48 -2.33
C ASN A 15 -18.32 9.44 -1.66
N ARG A 16 -19.38 9.31 -2.45
CA ARG A 16 -20.74 9.14 -1.92
C ARG A 16 -20.90 7.85 -1.11
N GLU A 17 -20.03 6.88 -1.35
CA GLU A 17 -19.97 5.60 -0.65
C GLU A 17 -19.13 5.67 0.63
N ASN A 18 -18.42 6.78 0.90
CA ASN A 18 -17.70 6.93 2.16
C ASN A 18 -18.69 7.32 3.27
N PRO A 19 -18.89 6.46 4.29
CA PRO A 19 -19.84 6.72 5.35
C PRO A 19 -19.42 7.86 6.28
N ARG A 20 -18.13 8.23 6.29
CA ARG A 20 -17.56 9.32 7.08
C ARG A 20 -16.82 10.31 6.17
N PRO A 21 -17.55 11.20 5.45
CA PRO A 21 -16.93 12.17 4.56
C PRO A 21 -15.87 13.02 5.27
N GLY A 22 -14.71 13.21 4.64
CA GLY A 22 -13.59 13.92 5.26
C GLY A 22 -12.63 13.04 6.06
N VAL A 23 -12.95 11.76 6.28
CA VAL A 23 -12.18 10.84 7.14
C VAL A 23 -11.67 9.63 6.33
N ILE A 24 -10.44 9.23 6.62
CA ILE A 24 -9.89 7.91 6.24
C ILE A 24 -9.40 7.23 7.51
N ILE A 25 -9.72 5.95 7.67
CA ILE A 25 -9.19 5.08 8.74
C ILE A 25 -8.41 3.93 8.09
N ASN A 26 -7.34 3.48 8.75
CA ASN A 26 -6.50 2.35 8.32
C ASN A 26 -6.44 1.23 9.38
N ASN A 27 -7.35 1.30 10.36
CA ASN A 27 -7.51 0.32 11.43
C ASN A 27 -8.99 0.41 11.91
N PRO A 28 -9.65 -0.71 12.22
CA PRO A 28 -11.03 -0.76 12.72
C PRO A 28 -11.36 0.17 13.88
N TYR A 29 -10.43 0.35 14.80
CA TYR A 29 -10.53 1.25 15.97
C TYR A 29 -9.63 2.47 15.84
N GLY A 30 -9.05 2.67 14.66
CA GLY A 30 -8.14 3.75 14.34
C GLY A 30 -8.81 5.13 14.29
N HIS A 31 -7.98 6.15 14.48
CA HIS A 31 -8.37 7.54 14.27
C HIS A 31 -8.24 7.94 12.79
N ASP A 32 -8.73 9.13 12.46
CA ASP A 32 -8.55 9.71 11.12
C ASP A 32 -7.07 9.91 10.79
N VAL A 33 -6.59 9.25 9.74
CA VAL A 33 -5.21 9.38 9.23
C VAL A 33 -5.10 10.36 8.06
N TYR A 34 -6.22 10.93 7.58
CA TYR A 34 -6.20 11.85 6.46
C TYR A 34 -5.81 13.27 6.85
N LYS A 35 -6.31 13.76 7.99
CA LYS A 35 -6.10 15.15 8.40
C LYS A 35 -4.61 15.49 8.49
N GLY A 36 -4.21 16.55 7.79
CA GLY A 36 -2.83 17.04 7.78
C GLY A 36 -1.91 16.38 6.77
N VAL A 37 -2.35 15.32 6.07
CA VAL A 37 -1.59 14.70 4.97
C VAL A 37 -1.43 15.71 3.82
N PRO A 38 -0.19 16.12 3.47
CA PRO A 38 0.06 17.02 2.34
C PRO A 38 -0.52 16.48 1.03
N LYS A 39 -0.93 17.40 0.15
CA LYS A 39 -1.47 17.10 -1.19
C LYS A 39 -0.44 17.50 -2.23
N ASP A 40 0.73 16.86 -2.20
CA ASP A 40 1.82 17.24 -3.09
C ASP A 40 1.51 16.84 -4.53
N TYR A 41 0.91 15.67 -4.74
CA TYR A 41 0.44 15.17 -6.03
C TYR A 41 -0.87 14.42 -5.81
N VAL A 42 -1.92 14.79 -6.55
CA VAL A 42 -3.27 14.22 -6.43
C VAL A 42 -3.88 14.01 -7.80
N LEU A 43 -4.85 13.09 -7.91
CA LEU A 43 -5.56 12.79 -9.17
C LEU A 43 -4.56 12.47 -10.30
N GLU A 44 -4.71 13.13 -11.46
CA GLU A 44 -3.88 12.98 -12.66
C GLU A 44 -2.38 13.26 -12.40
N ASP A 45 -2.05 14.05 -11.38
CA ASP A 45 -0.66 14.35 -11.04
C ASP A 45 0.04 13.15 -10.36
N VAL A 46 -0.70 12.11 -9.99
CA VAL A 46 -0.17 10.82 -9.53
C VAL A 46 0.00 9.92 -10.74
N ASN A 47 1.17 10.01 -11.35
CA ASN A 47 1.55 9.25 -12.53
C ASN A 47 3.03 8.83 -12.44
N ALA A 48 3.43 7.83 -13.23
CA ALA A 48 4.79 7.29 -13.21
C ALA A 48 5.87 8.36 -13.50
N ASN A 49 5.62 9.30 -14.41
CA ASN A 49 6.59 10.33 -14.77
C ASN A 49 6.92 11.25 -13.58
N ASN A 50 5.89 11.75 -12.90
CA ASN A 50 6.06 12.54 -11.67
C ASN A 50 6.73 11.71 -10.58
N PHE A 51 6.36 10.44 -10.40
CA PHE A 51 6.99 9.55 -9.42
C PHE A 51 8.51 9.44 -9.63
N TYR A 52 8.96 9.18 -10.86
CA TYR A 52 10.37 9.10 -11.19
C TYR A 52 11.11 10.42 -10.95
N HIS A 53 10.52 11.55 -11.37
CA HIS A 53 11.15 12.86 -11.19
C HIS A 53 11.18 13.33 -9.74
N VAL A 54 10.20 12.92 -8.93
CA VAL A 54 10.21 13.13 -7.48
C VAL A 54 11.40 12.40 -6.86
N ILE A 55 11.61 11.10 -7.16
CA ILE A 55 12.75 10.33 -6.65
C ILE A 55 14.08 10.97 -7.05
N LEU A 56 14.18 11.40 -8.31
CA LEU A 56 15.40 12.01 -8.86
C LEU A 56 15.63 13.46 -8.38
N GLY A 57 14.70 14.07 -7.65
CA GLY A 57 14.81 15.48 -7.24
C GLY A 57 14.70 16.46 -8.42
N ASN A 58 14.16 16.05 -9.57
CA ASN A 58 14.10 16.87 -10.78
C ASN A 58 12.82 17.74 -10.80
N LYS A 59 12.85 18.85 -10.07
CA LYS A 59 11.72 19.77 -9.92
C LYS A 59 11.20 20.32 -11.26
N SER A 60 12.07 20.58 -12.24
CA SER A 60 11.68 21.15 -13.53
C SER A 60 10.96 20.17 -14.46
N ALA A 61 11.08 18.86 -14.21
CA ALA A 61 10.47 17.82 -15.05
C ALA A 61 9.14 17.28 -14.48
N VAL A 62 8.79 17.67 -13.25
CA VAL A 62 7.47 17.42 -12.69
C VAL A 62 6.44 18.32 -13.37
N VAL A 63 5.28 17.76 -13.70
CA VAL A 63 4.13 18.49 -14.24
C VAL A 63 2.97 18.41 -13.26
N GLY A 64 2.38 19.55 -12.91
CA GLY A 64 1.30 19.63 -11.92
C GLY A 64 1.79 19.48 -10.48
N GLY A 65 0.85 19.25 -9.57
CA GLY A 65 1.11 19.13 -8.14
C GLY A 65 1.73 20.37 -7.49
N SER A 66 2.34 20.17 -6.33
CA SER A 66 3.04 21.18 -5.53
C SER A 66 4.46 21.47 -6.03
N GLY A 67 5.02 20.61 -6.88
CA GLY A 67 6.43 20.64 -7.28
C GLY A 67 7.41 20.23 -6.18
N LYS A 68 6.95 19.61 -5.09
CA LYS A 68 7.84 19.07 -4.05
C LYS A 68 8.48 17.77 -4.51
N VAL A 69 9.81 17.70 -4.48
CA VAL A 69 10.60 16.54 -4.92
C VAL A 69 11.62 16.14 -3.85
N VAL A 70 12.25 14.97 -3.97
CA VAL A 70 13.32 14.51 -3.08
C VAL A 70 14.65 15.21 -3.42
N ASN A 71 14.70 16.50 -3.10
CA ASN A 71 15.91 17.33 -3.19
C ASN A 71 16.83 17.09 -1.98
N SER A 72 17.47 15.93 -1.97
CA SER A 72 18.32 15.43 -0.88
C SER A 72 19.81 15.62 -1.16
N GLY A 73 20.62 15.60 -0.11
CA GLY A 73 22.09 15.62 -0.14
C GLY A 73 22.71 14.25 0.16
N PRO A 74 24.05 14.13 0.09
CA PRO A 74 24.77 12.84 0.23
C PRO A 74 24.65 12.19 1.62
N ASN A 75 24.24 12.92 2.65
CA ASN A 75 24.11 12.39 4.01
C ASN A 75 22.65 12.11 4.41
N ASP A 76 21.72 12.33 3.48
CA ASP A 76 20.29 12.18 3.77
C ASP A 76 19.85 10.72 3.65
N HIS A 77 18.92 10.33 4.49
CA HIS A 77 18.27 9.03 4.42
C HIS A 77 16.91 9.16 3.73
N ILE A 78 16.62 8.26 2.80
CA ILE A 78 15.37 8.26 2.02
C ILE A 78 14.54 7.04 2.39
N PHE A 79 13.25 7.25 2.64
CA PHE A 79 12.26 6.18 2.76
C PHE A 79 11.20 6.36 1.68
N ILE A 80 11.00 5.32 0.86
CA ILE A 80 9.94 5.26 -0.14
C ILE A 80 8.98 4.15 0.26
N TYR A 81 7.69 4.46 0.23
CA TYR A 81 6.63 3.48 0.45
C TYR A 81 5.61 3.57 -0.68
N TYR A 82 5.29 2.42 -1.26
CA TYR A 82 4.36 2.29 -2.37
C TYR A 82 3.31 1.23 -2.05
N PRO A 83 2.04 1.62 -1.88
CA PRO A 83 0.92 0.69 -1.80
C PRO A 83 -0.06 0.85 -2.96
N ASP A 84 -0.19 -0.19 -3.80
CA ASP A 84 -1.25 -0.29 -4.81
C ASP A 84 -1.36 -1.74 -5.33
N HIS A 85 -2.04 -1.92 -6.46
CA HIS A 85 -2.03 -3.16 -7.21
C HIS A 85 -0.72 -3.38 -7.97
N GLY A 86 -0.46 -4.65 -8.29
CA GLY A 86 0.69 -5.03 -9.09
C GLY A 86 0.52 -6.37 -9.79
N GLY A 87 1.52 -6.67 -10.61
CA GLY A 87 1.69 -7.94 -11.31
C GLY A 87 3.15 -8.13 -11.68
N PRO A 88 3.48 -9.25 -12.35
CA PRO A 88 4.87 -9.54 -12.72
C PRO A 88 5.52 -8.39 -13.51
N GLY A 89 6.51 -7.73 -12.88
CA GLY A 89 7.31 -6.65 -13.46
C GLY A 89 6.62 -5.28 -13.58
N VAL A 90 5.45 -5.08 -12.95
CA VAL A 90 4.69 -3.83 -13.03
C VAL A 90 3.88 -3.54 -11.77
N VAL A 91 3.78 -2.26 -11.39
CA VAL A 91 2.86 -1.76 -10.34
C VAL A 91 2.01 -0.62 -10.87
N SER A 92 0.74 -0.61 -10.47
CA SER A 92 -0.31 0.18 -11.13
C SER A 92 -0.29 1.65 -10.76
N MET A 93 -0.44 2.52 -11.75
CA MET A 93 -0.63 3.95 -11.54
C MET A 93 -2.10 4.34 -11.79
N PRO A 94 -2.62 5.30 -11.02
CA PRO A 94 -4.01 5.75 -11.13
C PRO A 94 -4.25 6.64 -12.37
N SER A 95 -3.19 7.23 -12.92
CA SER A 95 -3.22 7.97 -14.19
C SER A 95 -1.94 7.73 -14.99
N GLY A 96 -2.08 7.77 -16.32
CA GLY A 96 -0.98 7.60 -17.26
C GLY A 96 -0.54 6.14 -17.39
N GLU A 97 0.76 5.95 -17.57
CA GLU A 97 1.38 4.62 -17.62
C GLU A 97 1.71 4.10 -16.22
N ASP A 98 1.63 2.79 -16.07
CA ASP A 98 2.08 2.06 -14.89
C ASP A 98 3.60 2.16 -14.69
N VAL A 99 4.07 1.82 -13.49
CA VAL A 99 5.49 1.74 -13.19
C VAL A 99 6.02 0.37 -13.55
N TYR A 100 6.81 0.31 -14.62
CA TYR A 100 7.50 -0.90 -15.06
C TYR A 100 8.86 -1.05 -14.39
N VAL A 101 9.21 -2.30 -14.07
CA VAL A 101 10.43 -2.64 -13.33
C VAL A 101 11.72 -2.03 -13.90
N ASN A 102 11.91 -2.12 -15.22
CA ASN A 102 13.13 -1.60 -15.87
C ASN A 102 13.29 -0.08 -15.64
N ASN A 103 12.19 0.66 -15.74
CA ASN A 103 12.20 2.12 -15.55
C ASN A 103 12.48 2.47 -14.08
N LEU A 104 11.86 1.76 -13.14
CA LEU A 104 12.07 1.96 -11.71
C LEU A 104 13.52 1.69 -11.30
N VAL A 105 14.07 0.53 -11.70
CA VAL A 105 15.46 0.17 -11.41
C VAL A 105 16.45 1.18 -12.02
N ASP A 106 16.20 1.64 -13.25
CA ASP A 106 17.02 2.68 -13.88
C ASP A 106 16.96 4.02 -13.13
N VAL A 107 15.79 4.39 -12.61
CA VAL A 107 15.63 5.58 -11.76
C VAL A 107 16.41 5.45 -10.45
N LEU A 108 16.37 4.28 -9.80
CA LEU A 108 17.14 4.03 -8.58
C LEU A 108 18.66 4.07 -8.84
N LYS A 109 19.14 3.48 -9.94
CA LYS A 109 20.53 3.57 -10.38
C LYS A 109 20.96 5.01 -10.65
N LYS A 110 20.13 5.80 -11.33
CA LYS A 110 20.39 7.23 -11.57
C LYS A 110 20.42 8.03 -10.27
N LYS A 111 19.51 7.71 -9.33
CA LYS A 111 19.50 8.33 -8.00
C LYS A 111 20.79 8.02 -7.24
N HIS A 112 21.25 6.77 -7.25
CA HIS A 112 22.55 6.38 -6.67
C HIS A 112 23.71 7.14 -7.32
N ALA A 113 23.81 7.12 -8.65
CA ALA A 113 24.88 7.78 -9.40
C ALA A 113 24.96 9.30 -9.16
N SER A 114 23.86 9.93 -8.74
CA SER A 114 23.84 11.35 -8.39
C SER A 114 24.50 11.65 -7.04
N GLY A 115 24.72 10.65 -6.18
CA GLY A 115 25.33 10.84 -4.85
C GLY A 115 24.48 11.69 -3.91
N THR A 116 23.15 11.61 -4.02
CA THR A 116 22.22 12.47 -3.28
C THR A 116 21.46 11.74 -2.16
N TYR A 117 22.05 10.69 -1.59
CA TYR A 117 21.59 10.05 -0.34
C TYR A 117 22.74 9.22 0.25
N ASP A 118 22.64 8.92 1.54
CA ASP A 118 23.51 7.98 2.26
C ASP A 118 22.92 6.58 2.18
N ARG A 119 21.66 6.42 2.62
CA ARG A 119 20.90 5.17 2.55
C ARG A 119 19.49 5.37 2.02
N LEU A 120 18.97 4.41 1.26
CA LEU A 120 17.58 4.39 0.80
C LEU A 120 16.89 3.09 1.21
N VAL A 121 15.70 3.21 1.78
CA VAL A 121 14.81 2.08 2.07
C VAL A 121 13.55 2.20 1.21
N PHE A 122 13.14 1.10 0.59
CA PHE A 122 11.94 1.03 -0.25
C PHE A 122 11.03 -0.10 0.24
N TYR A 123 9.82 0.24 0.70
CA TYR A 123 8.77 -0.73 1.05
C TYR A 123 7.71 -0.76 -0.06
N LEU A 124 7.43 -1.95 -0.60
CA LEU A 124 6.51 -2.14 -1.71
C LEU A 124 5.38 -3.12 -1.34
N GLU A 125 4.18 -2.59 -1.17
CA GLU A 125 2.92 -3.33 -1.10
C GLU A 125 2.31 -3.44 -2.49
N ALA A 126 2.34 -4.65 -3.06
CA ALA A 126 1.62 -5.01 -4.28
C ALA A 126 1.65 -6.54 -4.48
N CYS A 127 0.73 -7.07 -5.28
CA CYS A 127 0.84 -8.44 -5.80
C CYS A 127 2.08 -8.58 -6.69
N ALA A 128 2.72 -9.74 -6.63
CA ALA A 128 3.96 -10.06 -7.34
C ALA A 128 5.07 -9.01 -7.10
N SER A 129 5.07 -8.33 -5.95
CA SER A 129 5.96 -7.18 -5.70
C SER A 129 7.44 -7.54 -5.74
N GLY A 130 7.81 -8.76 -5.32
CA GLY A 130 9.18 -9.26 -5.46
C GLY A 130 9.70 -9.28 -6.91
N SER A 131 8.83 -9.40 -7.91
CA SER A 131 9.20 -9.37 -9.33
C SER A 131 9.72 -8.01 -9.81
N MET A 132 9.53 -6.96 -9.01
CA MET A 132 10.07 -5.63 -9.30
C MET A 132 11.57 -5.52 -8.98
N PHE A 133 12.18 -6.51 -8.32
CA PHE A 133 13.57 -6.42 -7.88
C PHE A 133 14.37 -7.71 -8.03
N ASP A 134 13.71 -8.88 -8.02
CA ASP A 134 14.36 -10.19 -8.11
C ASP A 134 15.24 -10.32 -9.37
N GLY A 135 16.55 -10.47 -9.17
CA GLY A 135 17.55 -10.51 -10.24
C GLY A 135 17.77 -9.21 -11.01
N LEU A 136 17.13 -8.10 -10.61
CA LEU A 136 17.10 -6.84 -11.37
C LEU A 136 17.73 -5.66 -10.62
N LEU A 137 17.58 -5.59 -9.30
CA LEU A 137 18.22 -4.58 -8.47
C LEU A 137 19.64 -5.05 -8.08
N PRO A 138 20.71 -4.37 -8.53
CA PRO A 138 22.07 -4.74 -8.13
C PRO A 138 22.35 -4.29 -6.69
N GLU A 139 23.24 -5.03 -6.03
CA GLU A 139 23.88 -4.62 -4.77
C GLU A 139 24.89 -3.48 -4.98
N GLY A 140 25.34 -2.86 -3.89
CA GLY A 140 26.28 -1.75 -3.88
C GLY A 140 25.66 -0.40 -4.22
N LEU A 141 24.33 -0.26 -4.12
CA LEU A 141 23.63 0.99 -4.33
C LEU A 141 23.29 1.72 -3.02
N ASP A 142 23.54 1.10 -1.87
CA ASP A 142 23.06 1.57 -0.57
C ASP A 142 21.53 1.64 -0.49
N ILE A 143 20.87 0.72 -1.21
CA ILE A 143 19.41 0.59 -1.30
C ILE A 143 18.99 -0.74 -0.70
N TYR A 144 18.10 -0.72 0.29
CA TYR A 144 17.39 -1.89 0.78
C TYR A 144 15.92 -1.84 0.38
N VAL A 145 15.42 -2.98 -0.08
CA VAL A 145 14.03 -3.13 -0.50
C VAL A 145 13.38 -4.27 0.25
N MET A 146 12.14 -4.05 0.69
CA MET A 146 11.29 -5.08 1.25
C MET A 146 9.95 -5.07 0.52
N THR A 147 9.47 -6.23 0.10
CA THR A 147 8.24 -6.36 -0.69
C THR A 147 7.23 -7.26 0.00
N ALA A 148 5.94 -6.99 -0.22
CA ALA A 148 4.84 -7.71 0.43
C ALA A 148 4.71 -9.18 0.02
N SER A 149 5.17 -9.55 -1.18
CA SER A 149 5.00 -10.89 -1.74
C SER A 149 6.19 -11.33 -2.57
N GLU A 150 6.31 -12.64 -2.79
CA GLU A 150 7.20 -13.24 -3.79
C GLU A 150 6.83 -12.82 -5.23
N PRO A 151 7.73 -13.01 -6.23
CA PRO A 151 7.48 -12.65 -7.62
C PRO A 151 6.25 -13.30 -8.30
N ASN A 152 5.76 -14.41 -7.77
CA ASN A 152 4.67 -15.21 -8.31
C ASN A 152 3.53 -15.42 -7.30
N GLU A 153 3.44 -14.54 -6.31
CA GLU A 153 2.46 -14.61 -5.22
C GLU A 153 1.65 -13.30 -5.16
N ASP A 154 0.41 -13.39 -4.71
CA ASP A 154 -0.44 -12.21 -4.50
C ASP A 154 -0.24 -11.63 -3.08
N SER A 155 -0.52 -10.34 -2.94
CA SER A 155 -0.58 -9.67 -1.64
C SER A 155 -2.01 -9.67 -1.10
N TRP A 156 -2.19 -9.22 0.14
CA TRP A 156 -3.43 -9.40 0.88
C TRP A 156 -3.96 -8.09 1.44
N ALA A 157 -5.24 -7.83 1.19
CA ALA A 157 -6.01 -6.83 1.92
C ALA A 157 -6.37 -7.38 3.32
N THR A 158 -6.48 -6.49 4.30
CA THR A 158 -6.80 -6.82 5.69
C THR A 158 -7.88 -5.88 6.24
N TYR A 159 -8.32 -6.16 7.46
CA TYR A 159 -9.47 -5.48 8.06
C TYR A 159 -10.64 -5.47 7.09
N CYS A 160 -10.93 -6.62 6.48
CA CYS A 160 -12.12 -6.82 5.65
C CYS A 160 -13.22 -7.49 6.50
N GLY A 161 -14.45 -7.49 6.02
CA GLY A 161 -15.55 -8.21 6.66
C GLY A 161 -16.66 -7.32 7.19
N GLU A 162 -17.73 -7.97 7.65
CA GLU A 162 -18.92 -7.30 8.20
C GLU A 162 -19.26 -7.76 9.62
N GLY A 163 -18.66 -8.86 10.09
CA GLY A 163 -19.06 -9.52 11.32
C GLY A 163 -20.54 -9.87 11.32
N THR A 164 -20.93 -10.89 10.56
CA THR A 164 -22.32 -11.37 10.56
C THR A 164 -22.49 -12.48 11.59
N PRO A 165 -23.73 -12.83 12.01
CA PRO A 165 -23.95 -13.98 12.88
C PRO A 165 -23.44 -15.31 12.29
N ASP A 166 -23.44 -15.43 10.96
CA ASP A 166 -23.03 -16.64 10.21
C ASP A 166 -21.54 -16.64 9.81
N ASP A 167 -20.92 -15.45 9.74
CA ASP A 167 -19.48 -15.24 9.57
C ASP A 167 -19.00 -14.25 10.66
N PRO A 168 -18.96 -14.71 11.93
CA PRO A 168 -18.66 -13.86 13.05
C PRO A 168 -17.24 -13.32 12.90
N CYS A 169 -17.12 -12.00 12.95
CA CYS A 169 -15.82 -11.36 12.97
C CYS A 169 -15.10 -11.80 14.24
N LEU A 170 -14.03 -12.59 14.08
CA LEU A 170 -13.42 -13.24 15.23
C LEU A 170 -12.67 -12.23 16.12
N VAL A 171 -12.21 -11.07 15.60
CA VAL A 171 -11.64 -9.97 16.43
C VAL A 171 -11.87 -8.55 15.86
N GLU A 172 -11.34 -8.17 14.70
CA GLU A 172 -11.31 -6.79 14.17
C GLU A 172 -11.87 -6.70 12.74
N CYS A 173 -13.05 -6.10 12.59
CA CYS A 173 -13.69 -5.81 11.32
C CYS A 173 -13.88 -4.31 11.15
N PRO A 174 -14.00 -3.82 9.90
CA PRO A 174 -14.41 -2.44 9.66
C PRO A 174 -15.62 -2.08 10.53
N PRO A 175 -15.72 -0.81 10.98
CA PRO A 175 -16.94 -0.33 11.60
C PRO A 175 -18.15 -0.64 10.72
N PRO A 176 -19.34 -0.93 11.28
CA PRO A 176 -20.50 -1.40 10.51
C PRO A 176 -20.92 -0.51 9.34
N GLU A 177 -20.53 0.77 9.32
CA GLU A 177 -20.78 1.67 8.21
C GLU A 177 -19.82 1.49 7.01
N PHE A 178 -18.69 0.80 7.18
CA PHE A 178 -17.70 0.47 6.13
C PHE A 178 -17.87 -0.95 5.57
N GLN A 179 -19.10 -1.47 5.59
CA GLN A 179 -19.46 -2.79 5.12
C GLN A 179 -18.89 -3.14 3.73
N GLY A 180 -18.22 -4.29 3.65
CA GLY A 180 -17.60 -4.81 2.42
C GLY A 180 -16.31 -4.11 1.99
N VAL A 181 -15.84 -3.10 2.70
CA VAL A 181 -14.60 -2.38 2.40
C VAL A 181 -13.47 -2.92 3.28
N CYS A 182 -12.33 -3.26 2.68
CA CYS A 182 -11.10 -3.51 3.43
C CYS A 182 -10.45 -2.17 3.81
N LEU A 183 -10.03 -2.01 5.06
CA LEU A 183 -9.49 -0.73 5.54
C LEU A 183 -7.98 -0.57 5.33
N GLY A 184 -7.26 -1.64 5.05
CA GLY A 184 -5.81 -1.59 4.81
C GLY A 184 -5.30 -2.87 4.16
N ASP A 185 -3.98 -2.98 4.06
CA ASP A 185 -3.28 -4.10 3.45
C ASP A 185 -2.37 -4.78 4.47
N LEU A 186 -2.29 -6.12 4.44
CA LEU A 186 -1.72 -6.92 5.52
C LEU A 186 -0.25 -6.61 5.78
N TYR A 187 0.57 -6.56 4.74
CA TYR A 187 1.98 -6.19 4.87
C TYR A 187 2.10 -4.75 5.40
N SER A 188 1.30 -3.86 4.83
CA SER A 188 1.28 -2.44 5.14
C SER A 188 0.96 -2.14 6.61
N VAL A 189 -0.13 -2.71 7.14
CA VAL A 189 -0.53 -2.51 8.53
C VAL A 189 0.46 -3.16 9.49
N ALA A 190 1.05 -4.31 9.15
CA ALA A 190 2.01 -4.99 10.00
C ALA A 190 3.24 -4.12 10.30
N TRP A 191 3.86 -3.52 9.27
CA TRP A 191 5.01 -2.65 9.51
C TRP A 191 4.61 -1.28 10.08
N MET A 192 3.42 -0.76 9.76
CA MET A 192 2.98 0.53 10.33
C MET A 192 2.65 0.44 11.82
N GLU A 193 2.07 -0.68 12.28
CA GLU A 193 1.62 -0.84 13.66
C GLU A 193 2.72 -1.35 14.59
N ASP A 194 3.52 -2.35 14.16
CA ASP A 194 4.53 -3.00 15.00
C ASP A 194 5.97 -2.76 14.52
N ARG A 195 6.16 -1.99 13.43
CA ARG A 195 7.50 -1.72 12.86
C ARG A 195 8.27 -3.00 12.48
N THR A 196 7.57 -4.13 12.35
CA THR A 196 8.13 -5.42 11.95
C THR A 196 7.28 -6.05 10.86
N ALA A 197 7.90 -6.53 9.79
CA ALA A 197 7.21 -7.26 8.71
C ALA A 197 7.72 -8.70 8.53
N ALA A 198 8.58 -9.18 9.44
CA ALA A 198 9.44 -10.34 9.19
C ALA A 198 8.70 -11.67 9.01
N ASN A 199 7.41 -11.76 9.35
CA ASN A 199 6.60 -12.90 8.97
C ASN A 199 5.11 -12.55 9.01
N ILE A 200 4.49 -12.32 7.85
CA ILE A 200 3.02 -12.18 7.71
C ILE A 200 2.35 -13.47 7.19
N THR A 201 3.11 -14.56 7.08
CA THR A 201 2.58 -15.87 6.68
C THR A 201 2.14 -16.68 7.90
N PHE A 202 0.88 -17.12 7.93
CA PHE A 202 0.40 -18.06 8.93
C PHE A 202 -0.73 -18.94 8.40
N GLY A 203 -0.60 -20.26 8.51
CA GLY A 203 -1.69 -21.19 8.23
C GLY A 203 -2.27 -21.14 6.82
N GLY A 204 -1.50 -20.67 5.83
CA GLY A 204 -1.96 -20.46 4.44
C GLY A 204 -2.58 -19.08 4.17
N TYR A 205 -2.52 -18.16 5.13
CA TYR A 205 -2.91 -16.76 4.99
C TYR A 205 -1.69 -15.86 4.92
N GLY A 206 -1.80 -14.79 4.11
CA GLY A 206 -0.72 -13.83 3.89
C GLY A 206 0.25 -14.25 2.79
N SER A 207 1.32 -13.48 2.66
CA SER A 207 2.31 -13.62 1.59
C SER A 207 3.73 -13.57 2.15
N HIS A 208 4.68 -14.10 1.38
CA HIS A 208 6.08 -14.14 1.77
C HIS A 208 6.73 -12.78 1.54
N VAL A 209 7.09 -12.11 2.63
CA VAL A 209 7.87 -10.88 2.56
C VAL A 209 9.27 -11.22 2.09
N THR A 210 9.72 -10.55 1.04
CA THR A 210 11.06 -10.76 0.47
C THR A 210 11.88 -9.48 0.53
N GLU A 211 13.20 -9.66 0.56
CA GLU A 211 14.17 -8.58 0.73
C GLU A 211 15.17 -8.58 -0.43
N TYR A 212 15.56 -7.40 -0.91
CA TYR A 212 16.48 -7.22 -2.04
C TYR A 212 17.44 -6.06 -1.81
N GLY A 213 18.51 -6.02 -2.61
CA GLY A 213 19.53 -4.99 -2.57
C GLY A 213 20.51 -5.18 -1.41
N ASP A 214 20.97 -4.08 -0.83
CA ASP A 214 21.98 -4.05 0.22
C ASP A 214 21.37 -4.38 1.59
N ILE A 215 21.22 -5.67 1.88
CA ILE A 215 20.62 -6.17 3.13
C ILE A 215 21.30 -5.59 4.38
N VAL A 216 22.57 -5.19 4.30
CA VAL A 216 23.26 -4.53 5.43
C VAL A 216 22.56 -3.26 5.92
N VAL A 217 21.82 -2.58 5.04
CA VAL A 217 21.03 -1.37 5.37
C VAL A 217 19.83 -1.73 6.26
N SER A 218 19.32 -2.96 6.23
CA SER A 218 18.20 -3.38 7.09
C SER A 218 18.58 -3.42 8.59
N PHE A 219 19.88 -3.43 8.91
CA PHE A 219 20.37 -3.33 10.29
C PHE A 219 20.38 -1.89 10.84
N ASP A 220 20.16 -0.89 10.00
CA ASP A 220 20.03 0.49 10.45
C ASP A 220 18.80 0.66 11.33
N ARG A 221 18.85 1.59 12.28
CA ARG A 221 17.70 1.87 13.14
C ARG A 221 16.57 2.43 12.30
N LEU A 222 15.37 1.88 12.44
CA LEU A 222 14.19 2.38 11.72
C LEU A 222 13.91 3.88 12.01
N SER A 223 14.28 4.36 13.20
CA SER A 223 14.19 5.77 13.56
C SER A 223 15.02 6.70 12.67
N THR A 224 16.06 6.19 12.01
CA THR A 224 16.87 6.94 11.03
C THR A 224 16.03 7.34 9.81
N TYR A 225 15.05 6.51 9.43
CA TYR A 225 14.20 6.73 8.26
C TYR A 225 12.83 7.32 8.61
N MET A 226 12.24 6.85 9.72
CA MET A 226 10.86 7.16 10.10
C MET A 226 10.75 8.08 11.33
N GLY A 227 11.88 8.45 11.94
CA GLY A 227 11.91 9.18 13.20
C GLY A 227 11.59 8.32 14.43
N GLU A 228 11.81 8.89 15.61
CA GLU A 228 11.42 8.28 16.88
C GLU A 228 9.92 8.49 17.14
N ALA A 229 9.23 7.44 17.58
CA ALA A 229 7.88 7.62 18.12
C ALA A 229 7.99 8.25 19.52
N SER A 230 7.13 9.24 19.82
CA SER A 230 7.05 9.82 21.18
C SER A 230 6.44 8.86 22.21
N THR A 231 5.84 7.77 21.74
CA THR A 231 5.29 6.68 22.55
C THR A 231 6.19 5.46 22.43
N ASN A 232 6.73 4.99 23.57
CA ASN A 232 7.31 3.65 23.67
C ASN A 232 6.21 2.65 23.35
N HIS A 233 6.09 2.24 22.09
CA HIS A 233 5.42 0.99 21.78
C HIS A 233 6.32 -0.08 22.39
N SER A 234 5.88 -0.63 23.53
CA SER A 234 6.45 -1.88 24.05
C SER A 234 6.50 -2.84 22.87
N HIS A 235 7.70 -3.33 22.54
CA HIS A 235 7.95 -4.39 21.56
C HIS A 235 7.20 -5.66 21.97
N ALA A 236 5.87 -5.64 21.83
CA ALA A 236 5.05 -6.82 21.91
C ALA A 236 5.18 -7.42 20.52
N PHE A 237 6.00 -8.45 20.40
CA PHE A 237 6.21 -9.19 19.16
C PHE A 237 4.84 -9.66 18.63
N VAL A 238 4.23 -8.94 17.69
CA VAL A 238 2.94 -9.32 17.11
C VAL A 238 3.25 -10.31 15.99
N ASN A 239 3.08 -11.60 16.30
CA ASN A 239 3.28 -12.68 15.31
C ASN A 239 2.14 -12.67 14.28
N ALA A 240 2.35 -13.17 13.06
CA ALA A 240 1.29 -13.42 12.07
C ALA A 240 0.09 -14.18 12.64
N MET A 241 0.29 -14.98 13.70
CA MET A 241 -0.78 -15.63 14.45
C MET A 241 -1.76 -14.63 15.09
N SER A 242 -1.30 -13.48 15.57
CA SER A 242 -2.16 -12.40 16.07
C SER A 242 -2.98 -11.80 14.94
N PHE A 243 -2.38 -11.48 13.79
CA PHE A 243 -3.09 -10.97 12.60
C PHE A 243 -4.05 -11.99 11.96
N SER A 244 -3.67 -13.27 11.93
CA SER A 244 -4.47 -14.38 11.42
C SER A 244 -5.67 -14.69 12.32
N THR A 245 -5.54 -14.50 13.63
CA THR A 245 -6.70 -14.58 14.53
C THR A 245 -7.52 -13.31 14.49
N SER A 246 -6.97 -12.16 14.06
CA SER A 246 -7.57 -10.85 14.33
C SER A 246 -8.41 -10.24 13.21
N SER A 247 -8.23 -10.57 11.94
CA SER A 247 -9.04 -9.95 10.88
C SER A 247 -9.23 -10.87 9.68
N LYS A 248 -10.34 -10.70 8.96
CA LYS A 248 -10.54 -11.37 7.68
C LYS A 248 -9.64 -10.71 6.64
N SER A 249 -8.66 -11.45 6.14
CA SER A 249 -7.83 -11.04 5.02
C SER A 249 -8.40 -11.57 3.70
N VAL A 250 -8.30 -10.78 2.65
CA VAL A 250 -8.80 -11.10 1.31
C VAL A 250 -7.68 -10.88 0.31
N ASP A 251 -7.51 -11.82 -0.62
CA ASP A 251 -6.56 -11.68 -1.72
C ASP A 251 -6.86 -10.38 -2.51
N GLN A 252 -5.83 -9.58 -2.80
CA GLN A 252 -5.99 -8.28 -3.46
C GLN A 252 -6.77 -8.35 -4.78
N ARG A 253 -6.60 -9.41 -5.59
CA ARG A 253 -7.32 -9.56 -6.88
C ARG A 253 -8.82 -9.77 -6.68
N THR A 254 -9.21 -10.24 -5.50
CA THR A 254 -10.59 -10.55 -5.13
C THR A 254 -11.23 -9.53 -4.18
N ALA A 255 -10.47 -8.58 -3.63
CA ALA A 255 -11.00 -7.54 -2.74
C ALA A 255 -12.14 -6.72 -3.35
N GLU A 256 -12.05 -6.38 -4.65
CA GLU A 256 -13.14 -5.72 -5.39
C GLU A 256 -14.39 -6.62 -5.48
N LEU A 257 -14.21 -7.92 -5.77
CA LEU A 257 -15.32 -8.86 -5.83
C LEU A 257 -15.98 -9.04 -4.47
N PHE A 258 -15.18 -9.09 -3.40
CA PHE A 258 -15.65 -9.13 -2.03
C PHE A 258 -16.55 -7.91 -1.74
N TYR A 259 -16.09 -6.70 -2.01
CA TYR A 259 -16.88 -5.47 -1.85
C TYR A 259 -18.21 -5.52 -2.63
N LEU A 260 -18.15 -5.86 -3.92
CA LEU A 260 -19.34 -5.87 -4.78
C LEU A 260 -20.34 -6.96 -4.37
N PHE A 261 -19.84 -8.12 -3.96
CA PHE A 261 -20.66 -9.22 -3.47
C PHE A 261 -21.36 -8.85 -2.17
N THR A 262 -20.61 -8.33 -1.20
CA THR A 262 -21.13 -7.87 0.08
C THR A 262 -22.19 -6.79 -0.10
N LYS A 263 -21.92 -5.79 -0.95
CA LYS A 263 -22.88 -4.74 -1.28
C LYS A 263 -24.17 -5.29 -1.91
N HIS A 264 -24.05 -6.30 -2.79
CA HIS A 264 -25.21 -6.93 -3.39
C HIS A 264 -26.03 -7.73 -2.36
N GLN A 265 -25.38 -8.46 -1.45
CA GLN A 265 -26.06 -9.26 -0.44
C GLN A 265 -26.86 -8.38 0.53
N ASN A 266 -26.27 -7.28 0.99
CA ASN A 266 -26.87 -6.45 2.04
C ASN A 266 -27.87 -5.41 1.52
N ALA A 267 -27.84 -5.10 0.23
CA ALA A 267 -28.81 -4.20 -0.36
C ALA A 267 -30.25 -4.78 -0.27
N PRO A 268 -31.27 -3.95 0.03
CA PRO A 268 -32.65 -4.41 0.14
C PRO A 268 -33.17 -5.07 -1.13
N GLU A 269 -33.97 -6.13 -0.98
CA GLU A 269 -34.61 -6.84 -2.09
C GLU A 269 -35.42 -5.88 -2.98
N GLY A 270 -35.18 -5.92 -4.30
CA GLY A 270 -35.85 -5.05 -5.26
C GLY A 270 -35.36 -3.60 -5.32
N SER A 271 -34.34 -3.23 -4.54
CA SER A 271 -33.76 -1.88 -4.60
C SER A 271 -32.89 -1.65 -5.84
N ASP A 272 -32.83 -0.39 -6.29
CA ASP A 272 -31.89 0.06 -7.34
C ASP A 272 -30.44 -0.24 -6.97
N GLU A 273 -30.11 -0.17 -5.68
CA GLU A 273 -28.78 -0.48 -5.16
C GLU A 273 -28.42 -1.94 -5.39
N LYS A 274 -29.31 -2.87 -5.03
CA LYS A 274 -29.09 -4.32 -5.23
C LYS A 274 -28.90 -4.65 -6.70
N PHE A 275 -29.69 -4.04 -7.58
CA PHE A 275 -29.57 -4.20 -9.03
C PHE A 275 -28.25 -3.66 -9.57
N LYS A 276 -27.84 -2.45 -9.15
CA LYS A 276 -26.56 -1.84 -9.57
C LYS A 276 -25.36 -2.64 -9.06
N ALA A 277 -25.40 -3.10 -7.81
CA ALA A 277 -24.35 -3.94 -7.23
C ALA A 277 -24.22 -5.26 -7.99
N HIS A 278 -25.35 -5.92 -8.30
CA HIS A 278 -25.36 -7.14 -9.12
C HIS A 278 -24.74 -6.91 -10.51
N ALA A 279 -25.18 -5.86 -11.22
CA ALA A 279 -24.66 -5.55 -12.55
C ALA A 279 -23.14 -5.28 -12.54
N ARG A 280 -22.64 -4.56 -11.53
CA ARG A 280 -21.20 -4.34 -11.35
C ARG A 280 -20.45 -5.62 -11.03
N LEU A 281 -20.97 -6.46 -10.13
CA LEU A 281 -20.38 -7.75 -9.79
C LEU A 281 -20.29 -8.67 -11.01
N THR A 282 -21.37 -8.84 -11.77
CA THR A 282 -21.39 -9.65 -12.99
C THR A 282 -20.38 -9.14 -14.02
N LYS A 283 -20.28 -7.82 -14.20
CA LYS A 283 -19.28 -7.22 -15.09
C LYS A 283 -17.85 -7.53 -14.62
N ALA A 284 -17.57 -7.34 -13.33
CA ALA A 284 -16.25 -7.57 -12.74
C ALA A 284 -15.83 -9.05 -12.82
N ILE A 285 -16.78 -9.99 -12.70
CA ILE A 285 -16.54 -11.42 -12.92
C ILE A 285 -16.26 -11.68 -14.41
N SER A 286 -17.08 -11.14 -15.31
CA SER A 286 -16.94 -11.37 -16.76
C SER A 286 -15.63 -10.84 -17.34
N GLN A 287 -15.04 -9.80 -16.75
CA GLN A 287 -13.74 -9.27 -17.18
C GLN A 287 -12.55 -10.13 -16.75
N ARG A 288 -12.77 -11.08 -15.83
CA ARG A 288 -11.75 -12.01 -15.31
C ARG A 288 -11.82 -13.42 -15.94
N LEU A 289 -12.87 -13.70 -16.73
CA LEU A 289 -13.08 -14.95 -17.49
C LEU A 289 -12.46 -14.85 -18.88
#